data_AF-A0AA41VJY3-F1
#
_entry.id   AF-A0AA41VJY3-F1
#
_cell.length_a   1.000
_cell.length_b   1.000
_cell.length_c   1.000
_cell.angle_alpha   90.00
_cell.angle_beta   90.00
_cell.angle_gamma   90.00
#
_symmetry.space_group_name_H-M   'P 1'
#
loop_
_entity.id
_entity.type
_entity.pdbx_description
1 polymer ?
#
loop_
_entity_poly.entity_id
_entity_poly.type
_entity_poly.pdbx_seq_one_letter_code
_entity_poly.pdbx_strand_id
1 'polypeptide(L)'
;IRIWNGEKLKNYHFFLLPCAVTFMVPGNLPIGCSTMYLGLYGNSKKEDYDKSGCIKWLNDFSIYHNDFLQKELNVLKELYPNTTIMYGDYYNAAMKFYQSPDSLGFKGGALNACCGSGLSRCCDDPSTYVNWDGIHLTEAAYKVIAVNLLQDHQQSFPNIRNISEVAPYKPEASDSLPPNSAGASTTFFYIWAFLVLSFFCSLYK
;
A
#
# COMPACT_ATOMS: atom_id res chain seq x y z
N ILE A 1 -18.65 -20.75 -6.48
CA ILE A 1 -17.30 -20.39 -5.97
C ILE A 1 -16.37 -21.57 -6.24
N ARG A 2 -15.72 -21.61 -7.40
CA ARG A 2 -14.59 -22.52 -7.61
C ARG A 2 -13.36 -21.78 -7.13
N ILE A 3 -12.91 -22.19 -5.95
CA ILE A 3 -11.73 -21.70 -5.26
C ILE A 3 -10.53 -21.93 -6.19
N TRP A 4 -9.67 -20.92 -6.32
CA TRP A 4 -8.41 -21.02 -7.03
C TRP A 4 -7.61 -22.21 -6.47
N ASN A 5 -7.45 -23.26 -7.27
CA ASN A 5 -6.57 -24.38 -6.93
C ASN A 5 -5.12 -23.86 -6.87
N GLY A 6 -4.45 -24.07 -5.74
CA GLY A 6 -3.05 -23.70 -5.47
C GLY A 6 -2.02 -24.30 -6.44
N GLU A 7 -2.43 -25.14 -7.38
CA GLU A 7 -1.55 -25.61 -8.46
C GLU A 7 -1.18 -24.50 -9.45
N LYS A 8 -1.98 -23.44 -9.61
CA LYS A 8 -1.67 -22.36 -10.56
C LYS A 8 -0.57 -21.40 -10.08
N LEU A 9 -0.24 -21.37 -8.79
CA LEU A 9 0.90 -20.57 -8.28
C LEU A 9 2.26 -21.20 -8.61
N LYS A 10 2.33 -22.52 -8.84
CA LYS A 10 3.57 -23.19 -9.25
C LYS A 10 4.10 -22.74 -10.62
N ASN A 11 3.22 -22.21 -11.48
CA ASN A 11 3.56 -21.77 -12.84
C ASN A 11 3.84 -20.27 -12.95
N TYR A 12 3.51 -19.48 -11.93
CA TYR A 12 4.11 -18.17 -11.79
C TYR A 12 5.48 -18.40 -11.15
N HIS A 13 6.45 -18.79 -11.97
CA HIS A 13 7.84 -18.51 -11.68
C HIS A 13 7.88 -17.00 -11.46
N PHE A 14 7.76 -16.57 -10.20
CA PHE A 14 8.33 -15.31 -9.78
C PHE A 14 9.74 -15.35 -10.33
N PHE A 15 10.03 -14.49 -11.30
CA PHE A 15 11.40 -14.13 -11.64
C PHE A 15 11.96 -13.43 -10.40
N LEU A 16 12.18 -14.20 -9.33
CA LEU A 16 13.20 -13.89 -8.37
C LEU A 16 14.45 -13.84 -9.24
N LEU A 17 14.94 -12.62 -9.49
CA LEU A 17 16.29 -12.45 -9.98
C LEU A 17 17.14 -13.40 -9.13
N PRO A 18 17.95 -14.30 -9.72
CA PRO A 18 18.65 -15.35 -8.98
C PRO A 18 19.63 -14.81 -7.91
N CYS A 19 19.71 -13.50 -7.74
CA CYS A 19 20.52 -12.78 -6.77
C CYS A 19 19.72 -11.94 -5.75
N ALA A 20 18.39 -11.86 -5.86
CA ALA A 20 17.56 -11.12 -4.91
C ALA A 20 17.40 -11.92 -3.61
N VAL A 21 18.23 -11.60 -2.61
CA VAL A 21 18.26 -12.30 -1.31
C VAL A 21 17.31 -11.70 -0.28
N THR A 22 16.69 -10.55 -0.56
CA THR A 22 15.77 -9.87 0.35
C THR A 22 14.70 -9.12 -0.42
N PHE A 23 13.43 -9.33 -0.08
CA PHE A 23 12.31 -8.55 -0.62
C PHE A 23 11.24 -8.30 0.44
N MET A 24 10.65 -7.10 0.40
CA MET A 24 9.49 -6.72 1.21
C MET A 24 8.25 -6.67 0.34
N VAL A 25 7.20 -7.34 0.78
CA VAL A 25 5.89 -7.38 0.14
C VAL A 25 4.92 -6.55 0.97
N PRO A 26 4.45 -5.40 0.45
CA PRO A 26 3.51 -4.55 1.18
C PRO A 26 2.12 -5.19 1.18
N GLY A 27 1.42 -5.08 2.32
CA GLY A 27 -0.02 -5.31 2.38
C GLY A 27 -0.81 -4.19 1.69
N ASN A 28 -2.09 -4.42 1.49
CA ASN A 28 -3.03 -3.38 1.06
C ASN A 28 -3.24 -2.34 2.18
N LEU A 29 -3.37 -1.09 1.74
CA LEU A 29 -3.78 0.05 2.57
C LEU A 29 -5.23 -0.10 3.07
N PRO A 30 -5.67 0.69 4.07
CA PRO A 30 -7.08 0.78 4.46
C PRO A 30 -7.87 1.53 3.36
N ILE A 31 -8.28 0.80 2.33
CA ILE A 31 -8.90 1.40 1.14
C ILE A 31 -10.25 2.04 1.45
N GLY A 32 -10.93 1.67 2.54
CA GLY A 32 -12.14 2.35 2.99
C GLY A 32 -11.93 3.81 3.38
N CYS A 33 -10.68 4.25 3.55
CA CYS A 33 -10.31 5.63 3.84
C CYS A 33 -9.93 6.46 2.58
N SER A 34 -9.93 5.86 1.39
CA SER A 34 -9.71 6.57 0.13
C SER A 34 -10.83 7.57 -0.12
N THR A 35 -10.48 8.83 -0.39
CA THR A 35 -11.48 9.87 -0.72
C THR A 35 -12.30 9.49 -1.96
N MET A 36 -11.69 8.82 -2.95
CA MET A 36 -12.41 8.34 -4.13
C MET A 36 -13.49 7.32 -3.73
N TYR A 37 -13.14 6.32 -2.92
CA TYR A 37 -14.11 5.31 -2.49
C TYR A 37 -15.17 5.86 -1.54
N LEU A 38 -14.83 6.84 -0.71
CA LEU A 38 -15.81 7.60 0.07
C LEU A 38 -16.79 8.35 -0.84
N GLY A 39 -16.31 8.92 -1.95
CA GLY A 39 -17.18 9.58 -2.94
C GLY A 39 -18.07 8.61 -3.72
N LEU A 40 -17.57 7.42 -4.07
CA LEU A 40 -18.29 6.44 -4.90
C LEU A 40 -19.25 5.55 -4.10
N TYR A 41 -18.86 5.13 -2.91
CA TYR A 41 -19.56 4.12 -2.11
C TYR A 41 -20.05 4.66 -0.76
N GLY A 42 -19.76 5.92 -0.45
CA GLY A 42 -20.27 6.57 0.73
C GLY A 42 -21.80 6.65 0.71
N ASN A 43 -22.39 6.47 1.89
CA ASN A 43 -23.81 6.62 2.14
C ASN A 43 -24.06 7.34 3.48
N SER A 44 -25.34 7.54 3.84
CA SER A 44 -25.74 8.27 5.05
C SER A 44 -25.79 7.43 6.34
N LYS A 45 -25.61 6.11 6.26
CA LYS A 45 -25.69 5.19 7.41
C LYS A 45 -24.37 5.26 8.18
N LYS A 46 -24.42 5.81 9.39
CA LYS A 46 -23.23 5.97 10.23
C LYS A 46 -22.62 4.62 10.62
N GLU A 47 -23.44 3.57 10.69
CA GLU A 47 -22.98 2.21 11.01
C GLU A 47 -22.00 1.64 9.98
N ASP A 48 -22.03 2.11 8.73
CA ASP A 48 -21.15 1.63 7.66
C ASP A 48 -19.72 2.19 7.77
N TYR A 49 -19.48 3.14 8.67
CA TYR A 49 -18.19 3.79 8.87
C TYR A 49 -17.58 3.46 10.24
N ASP A 50 -16.25 3.42 10.29
CA ASP A 50 -15.51 3.34 11.54
C ASP A 50 -15.39 4.72 12.24
N LYS A 51 -14.69 4.75 13.38
CA LYS A 51 -14.51 5.98 14.17
C LYS A 51 -13.68 7.05 13.45
N SER A 52 -12.87 6.65 12.46
CA SER A 52 -12.05 7.55 11.64
C SER A 52 -12.82 8.07 10.43
N GLY A 53 -14.04 7.57 10.17
CA GLY A 53 -14.86 7.92 9.02
C GLY A 53 -14.59 7.08 7.78
N CYS A 54 -13.86 5.96 7.89
CA CYS A 54 -13.58 5.07 6.77
C CYS A 54 -14.67 4.02 6.60
N ILE A 55 -14.94 3.60 5.35
CA ILE A 55 -15.94 2.58 5.02
C ILE A 55 -15.48 1.20 5.52
N LYS A 56 -16.25 0.56 6.39
CA LYS A 56 -15.90 -0.70 7.06
C LYS A 56 -15.70 -1.85 6.07
N TRP A 57 -16.68 -2.12 5.20
CA TRP A 57 -16.61 -3.29 4.32
C TRP A 57 -15.42 -3.27 3.35
N LEU A 58 -14.97 -2.08 2.95
CA LEU A 58 -13.77 -1.88 2.15
C LEU A 58 -12.49 -2.12 2.96
N ASN A 59 -12.46 -1.65 4.20
CA ASN A 59 -11.36 -1.95 5.13
C ASN A 59 -11.31 -3.45 5.47
N ASP A 60 -12.46 -4.11 5.65
CA ASP A 60 -12.55 -5.56 5.87
C ASP A 60 -12.02 -6.34 4.67
N PHE A 61 -12.27 -5.86 3.45
CA PHE A 61 -11.70 -6.43 2.23
C PHE A 61 -10.16 -6.34 2.22
N SER A 62 -9.59 -5.18 2.57
CA SER A 62 -8.13 -5.03 2.70
C SER A 62 -7.55 -5.95 3.77
N ILE A 63 -8.20 -6.07 4.93
CA ILE A 63 -7.78 -6.97 6.01
C ILE A 63 -7.79 -8.42 5.51
N TYR A 64 -8.89 -8.85 4.88
CA TYR A 64 -9.02 -10.21 4.34
C TYR A 64 -7.93 -10.54 3.29
N HIS A 65 -7.65 -9.60 2.39
CA HIS A 65 -6.56 -9.72 1.42
C HIS A 65 -5.20 -9.90 2.14
N ASN A 66 -4.92 -9.05 3.13
CA ASN A 66 -3.65 -9.06 3.84
C ASN A 66 -3.45 -10.33 4.67
N ASP A 67 -4.52 -10.91 5.22
CA ASP A 67 -4.49 -12.20 5.90
C ASP A 67 -4.12 -13.34 4.94
N PHE A 68 -4.69 -13.35 3.73
CA PHE A 68 -4.34 -14.33 2.70
C PHE A 68 -2.92 -14.15 2.19
N LEU A 69 -2.50 -12.90 1.96
CA LEU A 69 -1.15 -12.57 1.55
C LEU A 69 -0.13 -13.11 2.56
N GLN A 70 -0.33 -12.85 3.86
CA GLN A 70 0.58 -13.33 4.90
C GLN A 70 0.67 -14.86 4.95
N LYS A 71 -0.44 -15.58 4.74
CA LYS A 71 -0.44 -17.04 4.66
C LYS A 71 0.42 -17.54 3.49
N GLU A 72 0.28 -16.93 2.32
CA GLU A 72 1.07 -17.31 1.15
C GLU A 72 2.56 -16.95 1.31
N LEU A 73 2.86 -15.79 1.92
CA LEU A 73 4.23 -15.41 2.24
C LEU A 73 4.89 -16.40 3.20
N ASN A 74 4.14 -17.01 4.13
CA ASN A 74 4.67 -18.05 5.01
C ASN A 74 5.02 -19.33 4.24
N VAL A 75 4.20 -19.73 3.27
CA VAL A 75 4.53 -20.85 2.36
C VAL A 75 5.80 -20.53 1.56
N LEU A 76 5.92 -19.31 1.02
CA LEU A 76 7.11 -18.91 0.26
C LEU A 76 8.38 -18.89 1.13
N LYS A 77 8.29 -18.49 2.40
CA LYS A 77 9.42 -18.53 3.33
C LYS A 77 9.93 -19.96 3.55
N GLU A 78 9.04 -20.95 3.57
CA GLU A 78 9.41 -22.37 3.67
C GLU A 78 10.05 -22.90 2.38
N LEU A 79 9.55 -22.46 1.22
CA LEU A 79 10.06 -22.88 -0.09
C LEU A 79 11.42 -22.24 -0.46
N TYR A 80 11.69 -21.04 0.05
CA TYR A 80 12.89 -20.28 -0.26
C TYR A 80 13.66 -19.89 1.02
N PRO A 81 14.23 -20.87 1.77
CA PRO A 81 14.87 -20.62 3.07
C PRO A 81 16.11 -19.71 3.00
N ASN A 82 16.72 -19.59 1.81
CA ASN A 82 17.86 -18.70 1.56
C ASN A 82 17.43 -17.27 1.14
N THR A 83 16.12 -16.99 1.11
CA THR A 83 15.59 -15.68 0.73
C THR A 83 14.88 -15.03 1.91
N THR A 84 15.23 -13.79 2.23
CA THR A 84 14.54 -13.01 3.24
C THR A 84 13.27 -12.40 2.66
N ILE A 85 12.13 -12.96 3.03
CA ILE A 85 10.80 -12.47 2.62
C ILE A 85 10.19 -11.72 3.78
N MET A 86 9.88 -10.43 3.58
CA MET A 86 9.27 -9.60 4.60
C MET A 86 7.85 -9.21 4.21
N TYR A 87 6.96 -9.16 5.19
CA TYR A 87 5.67 -8.51 5.06
C TYR A 87 5.76 -7.07 5.60
N GLY A 88 5.32 -6.09 4.81
CA GLY A 88 5.18 -4.71 5.25
C GLY A 88 3.72 -4.38 5.56
N ASP A 89 3.41 -4.13 6.83
CA ASP A 89 2.06 -3.86 7.31
C ASP A 89 1.62 -2.42 7.01
N TYR A 90 1.38 -2.16 5.73
CA TYR A 90 0.91 -0.88 5.22
C TYR A 90 -0.45 -0.49 5.83
N TYR A 91 -1.31 -1.47 6.10
CA TYR A 91 -2.62 -1.23 6.68
C TYR A 91 -2.48 -0.53 8.04
N ASN A 92 -1.79 -1.18 8.99
CA ASN A 92 -1.66 -0.64 10.33
C ASN A 92 -0.75 0.58 10.38
N ALA A 93 0.28 0.65 9.53
CA ALA A 93 1.11 1.85 9.41
C ALA A 93 0.30 3.07 8.94
N ALA A 94 -0.60 2.90 7.97
CA ALA A 94 -1.45 3.97 7.46
C ALA A 94 -2.57 4.35 8.45
N MET A 95 -3.17 3.36 9.13
CA MET A 95 -4.26 3.64 10.09
C MET A 95 -3.85 4.61 11.20
N LYS A 96 -2.55 4.73 11.54
CA LYS A 96 -2.06 5.71 12.51
C LYS A 96 -2.45 7.15 12.17
N PHE A 97 -2.36 7.56 10.90
CA PHE A 97 -2.75 8.92 10.50
C PHE A 97 -4.24 9.09 10.20
N TYR A 98 -4.99 8.02 10.00
CA TYR A 98 -6.46 8.10 9.95
C TYR A 98 -7.07 8.23 11.35
N GLN A 99 -6.49 7.54 12.34
CA GLN A 99 -6.94 7.60 13.73
C GLN A 99 -6.51 8.89 14.44
N SER A 100 -5.39 9.49 14.06
CA SER A 100 -4.86 10.70 14.68
C SER A 100 -4.13 11.60 13.67
N PRO A 101 -4.85 12.18 12.69
CA PRO A 101 -4.22 13.03 11.67
C PRO A 101 -3.56 14.27 12.25
N ASP A 102 -4.23 14.91 13.22
CA ASP A 102 -3.79 16.17 13.82
C ASP A 102 -2.46 16.09 14.57
N SER A 103 -2.17 14.94 15.20
CA SER A 103 -0.92 14.73 15.94
C SER A 103 0.26 14.48 15.02
N LEU A 104 -0.01 14.10 13.77
CA LEU A 104 0.99 13.85 12.73
C LEU A 104 1.12 15.01 11.74
N GLY A 105 0.45 16.15 12.00
CA GLY A 105 0.56 17.36 11.18
C GLY A 105 -0.44 17.43 10.02
N PHE A 106 -1.35 16.47 9.87
CA PHE A 106 -2.32 16.44 8.77
C PHE A 106 -3.55 17.34 9.01
N LYS A 107 -3.32 18.66 9.08
CA LYS A 107 -4.35 19.69 9.35
C LYS A 107 -5.38 19.87 8.24
N GLY A 108 -5.01 19.59 6.98
CA GLY A 108 -5.91 19.53 5.84
C GLY A 108 -6.88 18.33 5.89
N GLY A 109 -6.59 17.38 6.77
CA GLY A 109 -7.45 16.25 7.09
C GLY A 109 -7.01 14.94 6.43
N ALA A 110 -7.53 13.84 6.99
CA ALA A 110 -7.19 12.51 6.55
C ALA A 110 -8.03 12.05 5.33
N LEU A 111 -9.30 12.43 5.28
CA LEU A 111 -10.27 11.91 4.30
C LEU A 111 -10.56 12.85 3.13
N ASN A 112 -9.90 14.01 3.09
CA ASN A 112 -10.03 14.99 2.01
C ASN A 112 -8.83 14.86 1.06
N ALA A 113 -9.08 14.92 -0.24
CA ALA A 113 -8.02 15.00 -1.24
C ALA A 113 -7.49 16.44 -1.35
N CYS A 114 -6.17 16.61 -1.35
CA CYS A 114 -5.52 17.90 -1.61
C CYS A 114 -5.76 18.38 -3.04
N CYS A 115 -5.79 17.47 -4.01
CA CYS A 115 -5.86 17.72 -5.44
C CYS A 115 -7.03 16.98 -6.10
N GLY A 116 -7.43 17.47 -7.27
CA GLY A 116 -8.47 16.83 -8.09
C GLY A 116 -9.90 17.27 -7.76
N SER A 117 -10.07 18.23 -6.84
CA SER A 117 -11.37 18.80 -6.48
C SER A 117 -11.81 19.89 -7.47
N GLY A 118 -12.44 19.50 -8.58
CA GLY A 118 -12.91 20.42 -9.62
C GLY A 118 -11.78 21.17 -10.35
N LEU A 119 -11.91 21.39 -11.66
CA LEU A 119 -10.93 22.10 -12.53
C LEU A 119 -9.43 21.79 -12.25
N SER A 120 -9.10 20.62 -11.73
CA SER A 120 -7.74 20.21 -11.33
C SER A 120 -7.02 21.15 -10.35
N ARG A 121 -7.75 21.78 -9.43
CA ARG A 121 -7.12 22.56 -8.35
C ARG A 121 -6.43 21.66 -7.33
N CYS A 122 -5.34 22.17 -6.78
CA CYS A 122 -4.57 21.58 -5.70
C CYS A 122 -4.53 22.53 -4.51
N CYS A 123 -4.40 21.96 -3.31
CA CYS A 123 -4.18 22.70 -2.08
C CYS A 123 -2.80 23.36 -2.07
N ASP A 124 -2.63 24.44 -1.29
CA ASP A 124 -1.37 25.20 -1.21
C ASP A 124 -0.25 24.42 -0.52
N ASP A 125 -0.59 23.63 0.51
CA ASP A 125 0.36 22.80 1.25
C ASP A 125 -0.09 21.33 1.34
N PRO A 126 0.38 20.47 0.42
CA PRO A 126 0.07 19.05 0.39
C PRO A 126 0.57 18.27 1.61
N SER A 127 1.56 18.78 2.35
CA SER A 127 2.10 18.09 3.52
C SER A 127 1.11 18.01 4.68
N THR A 128 0.06 18.85 4.65
CA THR A 128 -1.01 18.87 5.64
C THR A 128 -2.16 17.91 5.32
N TYR A 129 -2.13 17.19 4.20
CA TYR A 129 -3.19 16.26 3.78
C TYR A 129 -2.66 14.83 3.75
N VAL A 130 -3.55 13.85 4.00
CA VAL A 130 -3.22 12.43 3.81
C VAL A 130 -3.44 12.00 2.37
N ASN A 131 -4.58 12.35 1.78
CA ASN A 131 -4.93 11.98 0.40
C ASN A 131 -4.44 13.06 -0.58
N TRP A 132 -3.74 12.64 -1.63
CA TRP A 132 -3.31 13.52 -2.72
C TRP A 132 -4.45 13.77 -3.70
N ASP A 133 -4.87 12.76 -4.46
CA ASP A 133 -5.91 12.86 -5.50
C ASP A 133 -7.16 12.01 -5.20
N GLY A 134 -7.20 11.44 -3.99
CA GLY A 134 -8.26 10.57 -3.50
C GLY A 134 -8.04 9.08 -3.76
N ILE A 135 -7.03 8.69 -4.56
CA ILE A 135 -6.56 7.31 -4.68
C ILE A 135 -5.18 7.17 -4.02
N HIS A 136 -4.29 8.12 -4.30
CA HIS A 136 -2.93 8.12 -3.77
C HIS A 136 -2.81 8.96 -2.51
N LEU A 137 -1.82 8.60 -1.69
CA LEU A 137 -1.44 9.38 -0.52
C LEU A 137 -0.44 10.47 -0.88
N THR A 138 -0.34 11.49 -0.04
CA THR A 138 0.70 12.52 -0.17
C THR A 138 2.08 11.97 0.21
N GLU A 139 3.14 12.68 -0.19
CA GLU A 139 4.50 12.37 0.24
C GLU A 139 4.62 12.31 1.77
N ALA A 140 3.99 13.26 2.48
CA ALA A 140 4.00 13.30 3.94
C ALA A 140 3.36 12.05 4.57
N ALA A 141 2.24 11.57 4.02
CA ALA A 141 1.61 10.32 4.47
C ALA A 141 2.48 9.09 4.16
N TYR A 142 3.07 9.00 2.96
CA TYR A 142 4.02 7.92 2.64
C TYR A 142 5.26 7.95 3.53
N LYS A 143 5.76 9.13 3.91
CA LYS A 143 6.88 9.27 4.85
C LYS A 143 6.53 8.68 6.21
N VAL A 144 5.31 8.90 6.71
CA VAL A 144 4.84 8.27 7.95
C VAL A 144 4.85 6.75 7.81
N ILE A 145 4.31 6.20 6.72
CA ILE A 145 4.32 4.74 6.47
C ILE A 145 5.75 4.21 6.47
N ALA A 146 6.64 4.81 5.67
CA ALA A 146 8.02 4.39 5.54
C ALA A 146 8.75 4.41 6.88
N VAL A 147 8.60 5.48 7.67
CA VAL A 147 9.19 5.57 9.01
C VAL A 147 8.66 4.47 9.93
N ASN A 148 7.36 4.19 9.91
CA ASN A 148 6.79 3.12 10.74
C ASN A 148 7.33 1.74 10.34
N LEU A 149 7.38 1.42 9.04
CA LEU A 149 7.93 0.16 8.56
C LEU A 149 9.42 -0.03 8.93
N LEU A 150 10.18 1.07 8.92
CA LEU A 150 11.61 1.08 9.21
C LEU A 150 11.95 1.06 10.70
N GLN A 151 11.07 1.63 11.54
CA GLN A 151 11.40 1.92 12.93
C GLN A 151 10.59 1.13 13.95
N ASP A 152 9.34 0.82 13.64
CA ASP A 152 8.45 0.12 14.56
C ASP A 152 8.45 -1.38 14.23
N HIS A 153 8.83 -2.17 15.24
CA HIS A 153 9.06 -3.59 15.15
C HIS A 153 7.77 -4.39 14.86
N GLN A 154 6.62 -3.73 14.90
CA GLN A 154 5.31 -4.32 14.66
C GLN A 154 4.73 -4.05 13.26
N GLN A 155 5.43 -3.34 12.36
CA GLN A 155 4.92 -3.15 10.98
C GLN A 155 5.81 -3.76 9.88
N SER A 156 6.91 -4.42 10.22
CA SER A 156 7.64 -5.26 9.27
C SER A 156 7.96 -6.62 9.88
N PHE A 157 7.70 -7.71 9.13
CA PHE A 157 7.83 -9.08 9.62
C PHE A 157 8.52 -10.04 8.62
N PRO A 158 9.73 -10.55 8.93
CA PRO A 158 10.57 -10.19 10.08
C PRO A 158 10.95 -8.71 10.06
N ASN A 159 11.28 -8.14 11.23
CA ASN A 159 11.57 -6.71 11.31
C ASN A 159 12.80 -6.33 10.48
N ILE A 160 12.72 -5.19 9.78
CA ILE A 160 13.79 -4.74 8.89
C ILE A 160 15.13 -4.51 9.58
N ARG A 161 15.12 -4.11 10.86
CA ARG A 161 16.34 -3.87 11.63
C ARG A 161 17.02 -5.15 12.08
N ASN A 162 16.31 -6.28 12.05
CA ASN A 162 16.85 -7.59 12.38
C ASN A 162 17.54 -8.26 11.17
N ILE A 163 17.47 -7.64 9.98
CA ILE A 163 18.27 -8.03 8.83
C ILE A 163 19.68 -7.48 9.06
N SER A 164 20.47 -8.26 9.79
CA SER A 164 21.91 -8.06 9.85
C SER A 164 22.46 -8.26 8.43
N GLU A 165 23.21 -7.26 7.94
CA GLU A 165 23.91 -7.25 6.64
C GLU A 165 23.05 -7.02 5.38
N VAL A 166 22.42 -5.86 5.27
CA VAL A 166 22.42 -5.20 3.95
C VAL A 166 23.73 -4.44 3.86
N ALA A 167 24.67 -4.91 3.03
CA ALA A 167 25.89 -4.18 2.73
C ALA A 167 25.53 -2.71 2.42
N PRO A 168 26.23 -1.73 3.00
CA PRO A 168 25.89 -0.33 2.80
C PRO A 168 25.83 -0.04 1.30
N TYR A 169 24.65 0.39 0.83
CA TYR A 169 24.50 0.91 -0.52
C TYR A 169 25.52 2.04 -0.69
N LYS A 170 26.48 1.84 -1.58
CA LYS A 170 27.47 2.84 -1.95
C LYS A 170 26.83 3.65 -3.09
N PRO A 171 26.47 4.92 -2.87
CA PRO A 171 25.97 5.74 -3.97
C PRO A 171 27.13 5.88 -4.96
N GLU A 172 26.97 5.34 -6.16
CA GLU A 172 27.75 5.83 -7.29
C GLU A 172 27.36 7.29 -7.48
N ALA A 173 28.37 8.15 -7.67
CA ALA A 173 28.18 9.56 -7.88
C ALA A 173 27.11 9.75 -8.95
N SER A 174 26.01 10.44 -8.60
CA SER A 174 24.93 10.71 -9.52
C SER A 174 25.48 11.51 -10.69
N ASP A 175 25.54 10.89 -11.86
CA ASP A 175 25.34 11.63 -13.10
C ASP A 175 23.99 12.34 -12.97
N SER A 176 24.04 13.66 -13.06
CA SER A 176 22.90 14.55 -13.01
C SER A 176 21.83 14.10 -14.01
N LEU A 177 20.71 13.58 -13.52
CA LEU A 177 19.52 13.38 -14.35
C LEU A 177 18.97 14.78 -14.73
N PRO A 178 18.71 15.06 -16.01
CA PRO A 178 18.15 16.32 -16.44
C PRO A 178 16.72 16.49 -15.90
N PRO A 179 16.27 17.73 -15.66
CA PRO A 179 14.90 17.97 -15.24
C PRO A 179 13.99 17.59 -16.41
N ASN A 180 12.94 16.81 -16.10
CA ASN A 180 11.85 16.33 -16.97
C ASN A 180 11.89 14.82 -17.31
N SER A 181 11.69 13.97 -16.31
CA SER A 181 11.20 12.60 -16.52
C SER A 181 9.91 12.34 -15.72
N ALA A 182 8.83 13.01 -16.14
CA ALA A 182 7.48 12.54 -15.85
C ALA A 182 7.25 11.26 -16.68
N GLY A 183 7.50 10.08 -16.10
CA GLY A 183 7.44 8.84 -16.90
C GLY A 183 7.44 7.51 -16.16
N ALA A 184 7.36 7.47 -14.83
CA ALA A 184 7.41 6.21 -14.07
C ALA A 184 6.08 5.81 -13.41
N SER A 185 4.95 6.35 -13.86
CA SER A 185 3.63 6.11 -13.25
C SER A 185 2.77 5.08 -13.99
N THR A 186 2.97 4.85 -15.28
CA THR A 186 2.03 4.02 -16.07
C THR A 186 2.18 2.52 -15.83
N THR A 187 3.38 2.00 -15.58
CA THR A 187 3.60 0.55 -15.45
C THR A 187 3.06 -0.06 -14.15
N PHE A 188 3.08 0.69 -13.04
CA PHE A 188 2.49 0.25 -11.76
C PHE A 188 0.96 0.24 -11.78
N PHE A 189 0.37 1.17 -12.54
CA PHE A 189 -1.08 1.25 -12.74
C PHE A 189 -1.65 0.02 -13.46
N TYR A 190 -0.95 -0.53 -14.45
CA TYR A 190 -1.43 -1.70 -15.18
C TYR A 190 -1.45 -2.98 -14.31
N ILE A 191 -0.47 -3.19 -13.45
CA ILE A 191 -0.41 -4.40 -12.61
C ILE A 191 -1.53 -4.40 -11.56
N TRP A 192 -1.83 -3.24 -10.97
CA TRP A 192 -2.95 -3.09 -10.03
C TRP A 192 -4.32 -3.17 -10.73
N ALA A 193 -4.47 -2.52 -11.90
CA ALA A 193 -5.71 -2.60 -12.68
C ALA A 193 -6.03 -4.02 -13.13
N PHE A 194 -5.02 -4.83 -13.51
CA PHE A 194 -5.22 -6.22 -13.90
C PHE A 194 -5.70 -7.11 -12.74
N LEU A 195 -5.24 -6.87 -11.51
CA LEU A 195 -5.70 -7.63 -10.34
C LEU A 195 -7.14 -7.30 -9.95
N VAL A 196 -7.54 -6.03 -10.06
CA VAL A 196 -8.91 -5.59 -9.74
C VAL A 196 -9.91 -5.97 -10.85
N LEU A 197 -9.55 -5.81 -12.14
CA LEU A 197 -10.41 -6.19 -13.27
C LEU A 197 -10.63 -7.71 -13.38
N SER A 198 -9.63 -8.51 -13.00
CA SER A 198 -9.77 -9.97 -12.95
C SER A 198 -10.79 -10.43 -11.90
N PHE A 199 -11.01 -9.63 -10.85
CA PHE A 199 -11.99 -9.91 -9.81
C PHE A 199 -13.43 -9.62 -10.27
N PHE A 200 -13.63 -8.53 -11.02
CA PHE A 200 -14.95 -8.19 -11.59
C PHE A 200 -15.39 -9.13 -12.72
N CYS A 201 -14.46 -9.67 -13.50
CA CYS A 201 -14.80 -10.60 -14.59
C CYS A 201 -15.25 -11.99 -14.08
N SER A 202 -14.98 -12.32 -12.81
CA SER A 202 -15.41 -13.59 -12.20
C SER A 202 -16.76 -13.53 -11.48
N LEU A 203 -17.38 -12.34 -11.38
CA LEU A 203 -18.70 -12.15 -10.75
C LEU A 203 -19.84 -12.12 -11.77
N TYR A 204 -19.55 -12.14 -13.08
CA TYR A 204 -20.53 -12.11 -14.18
C TYR A 204 -20.50 -13.35 -15.10
N LYS A 205 -20.12 -14.52 -14.55
CA LYS A 205 -20.37 -15.83 -15.19
C LYS A 205 -20.91 -16.83 -14.20
#